data_AF-A0A9D9IUV2-F1
#
_entry.id   AF-A0A9D9IUV2-F1
#
_cell.length_a   1.000
_cell.length_b   1.000
_cell.length_c   1.000
_cell.angle_alpha   90.00
_cell.angle_beta   90.00
_cell.angle_gamma   90.00
#
_symmetry.space_group_name_H-M   'P 1'
#
loop_
_entity.id
_entity.type
_entity.pdbx_description
1 polymer ?
#
loop_
_entity_poly.entity_id
_entity_poly.type
_entity_poly.pdbx_seq_one_letter_code
_entity_poly.pdbx_strand_id
1 'polypeptide(L)'
;MGNVSSTIENTLCTGCGVCEDVCPVHAITIVKKQGIFIPEINEKQCLSPKCGKCLKVCPGIGINLKELSNSLFTENQVVSDTYIGNYISLYSGYSLDADIRFHSASGGLLSQFLVYLLDKRIVDGVVVTSFSEEDKTRPVSYIARTKEDVIKARSSKYCPVSLNNIVNEIVGTDGKYIIVGLPCHIQGFRKRTLIDKRLKERISGYFAIYCSSNRTFNAQEYLFRKYNVRRDDISYFAYRDNGCLGNLVIETYKGRKEEPYTDYYPKLRSFFKPRRCLSCIDHYGELADVCFGDIHIYPYSEDKIGINSCIVRTSRYKILLEQAVRDGYIYLQDLDPYTLNESQKTMLYPKKVKAKALMNIDRILGRQTVRYDDPVLEKCKPKLKDYLSVFITNIQRFIGSHPSLWFLIDLSNKNR
;
A
#
# COMPACT_ATOMS: atom_id res chain seq x y z
N MET A 1 -16.92 -5.90 -23.03
CA MET A 1 -17.01 -4.73 -22.14
C MET A 1 -15.82 -3.82 -22.38
N GLY A 2 -16.05 -2.51 -22.62
CA GLY A 2 -15.00 -1.52 -22.90
C GLY A 2 -14.67 -0.61 -21.71
N ASN A 3 -14.93 -1.06 -20.48
CA ASN A 3 -14.72 -0.33 -19.24
C ASN A 3 -14.21 -1.27 -18.12
N VAL A 4 -14.04 -0.75 -16.90
CA VAL A 4 -13.48 -1.51 -15.76
C VAL A 4 -14.43 -2.53 -15.12
N SER A 5 -15.67 -2.71 -15.60
CA SER A 5 -16.61 -3.72 -15.07
C SER A 5 -16.00 -5.12 -15.05
N SER A 6 -15.28 -5.51 -16.11
CA SER A 6 -14.59 -6.80 -16.20
C SER A 6 -13.55 -7.00 -15.08
N THR A 7 -12.92 -5.91 -14.61
CA THR A 7 -11.97 -5.96 -13.51
C THR A 7 -12.67 -6.24 -12.17
N ILE A 8 -13.89 -5.71 -12.00
CA ILE A 8 -14.72 -5.94 -10.81
C ILE A 8 -15.23 -7.38 -10.80
N GLU A 9 -15.82 -7.84 -11.91
CA GLU A 9 -16.40 -9.17 -12.07
C GLU A 9 -15.37 -10.27 -11.80
N ASN A 10 -14.13 -10.08 -12.26
CA ASN A 10 -13.03 -11.01 -12.01
C ASN A 10 -12.33 -10.81 -10.66
N THR A 11 -12.86 -9.95 -9.77
CA THR A 11 -12.30 -9.65 -8.44
C THR A 11 -10.86 -9.12 -8.48
N LEU A 12 -10.50 -8.46 -9.58
CA LEU A 12 -9.17 -7.93 -9.85
C LEU A 12 -9.00 -6.46 -9.42
N CYS A 13 -10.07 -5.79 -9.00
CA CYS A 13 -10.03 -4.39 -8.60
C CYS A 13 -9.15 -4.18 -7.36
N THR A 14 -8.32 -3.15 -7.38
CA THR A 14 -7.46 -2.74 -6.25
C THR A 14 -8.09 -1.66 -5.37
N GLY A 15 -9.18 -1.02 -5.81
CA GLY A 15 -9.83 0.09 -5.12
C GLY A 15 -9.11 1.44 -5.22
N CYS A 16 -8.05 1.54 -6.04
CA CYS A 16 -7.14 2.70 -6.06
C CYS A 16 -7.74 4.04 -6.52
N GLY A 17 -8.89 4.04 -7.19
CA GLY A 17 -9.58 5.28 -7.58
C GLY A 17 -9.14 5.96 -8.86
N VAL A 18 -7.98 5.60 -9.44
CA VAL A 18 -7.45 6.24 -10.67
C VAL A 18 -8.43 6.20 -11.87
N CYS A 19 -9.34 5.21 -11.91
CA CYS A 19 -10.37 5.10 -12.95
C CYS A 19 -11.47 6.16 -12.86
N GLU A 20 -11.79 6.64 -11.66
CA GLU A 20 -12.74 7.74 -11.45
C GLU A 20 -12.16 9.02 -12.06
N ASP A 21 -10.92 9.36 -11.69
CA ASP A 21 -10.21 10.55 -12.15
C ASP A 21 -9.94 10.60 -13.66
N VAL A 22 -9.91 9.46 -14.35
CA VAL A 22 -9.64 9.42 -15.81
C VAL A 22 -10.92 9.49 -16.64
N CYS A 23 -12.08 9.32 -16.01
CA CYS A 23 -13.35 9.25 -16.70
C CYS A 23 -13.74 10.66 -17.18
N PRO A 24 -13.75 10.93 -18.50
CA PRO A 24 -13.97 12.29 -19.01
C PRO A 24 -15.41 12.80 -18.84
N VAL A 25 -16.34 11.90 -18.53
CA VAL A 25 -17.78 12.16 -18.38
C VAL A 25 -18.27 11.85 -16.97
N HIS A 26 -17.34 11.68 -16.01
CA HIS A 26 -17.65 11.40 -14.60
C HIS A 26 -18.64 10.24 -14.36
N ALA A 27 -18.65 9.25 -15.26
CA ALA A 27 -19.53 8.08 -15.18
C ALA A 27 -19.06 7.02 -14.16
N ILE A 28 -18.00 7.29 -13.38
CA ILE A 28 -17.43 6.34 -12.43
C ILE A 28 -17.31 7.03 -11.08
N THR A 29 -17.79 6.36 -10.02
CA THR A 29 -17.65 6.83 -8.63
C THR A 29 -17.10 5.70 -7.78
N ILE A 30 -16.08 5.95 -6.95
CA ILE A 30 -15.60 4.94 -6.01
C ILE A 30 -16.53 4.85 -4.80
N VAL A 31 -17.04 3.64 -4.55
CA VAL A 31 -17.95 3.34 -3.44
C VAL A 31 -17.40 2.22 -2.55
N LYS A 32 -17.76 2.24 -1.26
CA LYS A 32 -17.49 1.15 -0.33
C LYS A 32 -18.57 0.07 -0.48
N LYS A 33 -18.20 -1.11 -1.01
CA LYS A 33 -19.11 -2.27 -1.13
C LYS A 33 -18.41 -3.52 -0.62
N GLN A 34 -19.11 -4.34 0.17
CA GLN A 34 -18.57 -5.60 0.73
C GLN A 34 -17.20 -5.43 1.42
N GLY A 35 -17.02 -4.33 2.16
CA GLY A 35 -15.79 -4.06 2.91
C GLY A 35 -14.58 -3.63 2.07
N ILE A 36 -14.74 -3.32 0.77
CA ILE A 36 -13.69 -2.79 -0.09
C ILE A 36 -14.16 -1.57 -0.90
N PHE A 37 -13.22 -0.79 -1.43
CA PHE A 37 -13.51 0.23 -2.43
C PHE A 37 -13.56 -0.39 -3.82
N ILE A 38 -14.62 -0.09 -4.58
CA ILE A 38 -14.80 -0.49 -5.98
C ILE A 38 -15.43 0.64 -6.79
N PRO A 39 -15.18 0.70 -8.11
CA PRO A 39 -15.89 1.65 -8.98
C PRO A 39 -17.33 1.19 -9.22
N GLU A 40 -18.28 2.09 -9.04
CA GLU A 40 -19.64 1.99 -9.54
C GLU A 40 -19.74 2.80 -10.84
N ILE A 41 -20.37 2.24 -11.87
CA ILE A 41 -20.38 2.80 -13.23
C ILE A 41 -21.82 3.19 -13.58
N ASN A 42 -22.02 4.45 -13.96
CA ASN A 42 -23.27 4.90 -14.56
C ASN A 42 -23.27 4.55 -16.05
N GLU A 43 -23.93 3.45 -16.41
CA GLU A 43 -23.99 2.96 -17.80
C GLU A 43 -24.68 3.95 -18.77
N LYS A 44 -25.55 4.84 -18.29
CA LYS A 44 -26.19 5.86 -19.15
C LYS A 44 -25.22 6.98 -19.55
N GLN A 45 -24.23 7.28 -18.70
CA GLN A 45 -23.21 8.29 -18.97
C GLN A 45 -21.94 7.68 -19.60
N CYS A 46 -21.70 6.39 -19.40
CA CYS A 46 -20.49 5.72 -19.86
C CYS A 46 -20.37 5.70 -21.39
N LEU A 47 -19.27 6.22 -21.92
CA LEU A 47 -18.96 6.20 -23.37
C LEU A 47 -18.41 4.84 -23.87
N SER A 48 -18.60 3.76 -23.11
CA SER A 48 -18.19 2.40 -23.50
C SER A 48 -19.05 1.90 -24.66
N PRO A 49 -18.51 1.11 -25.61
CA PRO A 49 -17.15 0.57 -25.66
C PRO A 49 -16.11 1.51 -26.33
N LYS A 50 -16.49 2.70 -26.80
CA LYS A 50 -15.62 3.57 -27.62
C LYS A 50 -14.49 4.26 -26.83
N CYS A 51 -14.62 4.44 -25.51
CA CYS A 51 -13.67 5.20 -24.69
C CYS A 51 -12.48 4.38 -24.12
N GLY A 52 -12.72 3.43 -23.21
CA GLY A 52 -11.69 2.55 -22.65
C GLY A 52 -10.60 3.19 -21.76
N LYS A 53 -10.61 4.50 -21.49
CA LYS A 53 -9.55 5.18 -20.69
C LYS A 53 -9.35 4.57 -19.30
N CYS A 54 -10.44 4.20 -18.62
CA CYS A 54 -10.40 3.57 -17.30
C CYS A 54 -9.63 2.23 -17.31
N LEU A 55 -9.67 1.47 -18.41
CA LEU A 55 -8.91 0.22 -18.56
C LEU A 55 -7.42 0.48 -18.74
N LYS A 56 -7.05 1.51 -19.51
CA LYS A 56 -5.64 1.89 -19.74
C LYS A 56 -4.90 2.21 -18.45
N VAL A 57 -5.59 2.84 -17.49
CA VAL A 57 -5.01 3.22 -16.19
C VAL A 57 -5.17 2.16 -15.10
N CYS A 58 -5.94 1.09 -15.34
CA CYS A 58 -6.29 0.13 -14.30
C CYS A 58 -5.09 -0.77 -13.93
N PRO A 59 -4.60 -0.76 -12.68
CA PRO A 59 -3.58 -1.72 -12.22
C PRO A 59 -4.18 -3.11 -11.92
N GLY A 60 -5.51 -3.22 -11.85
CA GLY A 60 -6.21 -4.47 -11.57
C GLY A 60 -5.96 -5.55 -12.63
N ILE A 61 -5.96 -5.16 -13.90
CA ILE A 61 -5.68 -6.06 -15.04
C ILE A 61 -4.20 -6.47 -15.17
N GLY A 62 -3.31 -5.83 -14.40
CA GLY A 62 -1.87 -6.09 -14.42
C GLY A 62 -1.09 -5.03 -15.18
N ILE A 63 0.24 -5.17 -15.18
CA ILE A 63 1.19 -4.24 -15.79
C ILE A 63 2.45 -5.02 -16.17
N ASN A 64 3.14 -4.59 -17.23
CA ASN A 64 4.49 -5.04 -17.53
C ASN A 64 5.44 -4.38 -16.53
N LEU A 65 5.47 -4.94 -15.33
CA LEU A 65 6.19 -4.47 -14.17
C LEU A 65 7.71 -4.42 -14.42
N LYS A 66 8.28 -5.49 -14.99
CA LYS A 66 9.73 -5.60 -15.19
C LYS A 66 10.20 -4.73 -16.34
N GLU A 67 9.50 -4.76 -17.47
CA GLU A 67 9.75 -3.89 -18.62
C GLU A 67 9.69 -2.41 -18.20
N LEU A 68 8.65 -2.01 -17.46
CA LEU A 68 8.51 -0.64 -17.00
C LEU A 68 9.58 -0.27 -15.96
N SER A 69 9.90 -1.15 -15.00
CA SER A 69 10.98 -0.91 -14.03
C SER A 69 12.33 -0.72 -14.72
N ASN A 70 12.65 -1.56 -15.71
CA ASN A 70 13.90 -1.49 -16.48
C ASN A 70 13.98 -0.21 -17.34
N SER A 71 12.86 0.27 -17.88
CA SER A 71 12.84 1.53 -18.65
C SER A 71 12.87 2.78 -17.76
N LEU A 72 12.40 2.69 -16.51
CA LEU A 72 12.41 3.80 -15.57
C LEU A 72 13.77 3.99 -14.87
N PHE A 73 14.45 2.89 -14.55
CA PHE A 73 15.67 2.91 -13.74
C PHE A 73 16.87 2.41 -14.56
N THR A 74 17.39 3.30 -15.40
CA THR A 74 18.49 3.06 -16.34
C THR A 74 19.79 3.75 -15.96
N GLU A 75 19.83 4.38 -14.77
CA GLU A 75 20.99 5.11 -14.30
C GLU A 75 22.21 4.21 -14.11
N ASN A 76 23.40 4.80 -14.20
CA ASN A 76 24.63 4.09 -13.84
C ASN A 76 24.53 3.65 -12.37
N GLN A 77 25.12 2.48 -12.04
CA GLN A 77 25.10 1.86 -10.69
C GLN A 77 23.81 1.12 -10.31
N VAL A 78 22.81 1.02 -11.20
CA VAL A 78 21.64 0.17 -10.93
C VAL A 78 22.05 -1.29 -10.78
N VAL A 79 21.73 -1.87 -9.63
CA VAL A 79 21.83 -3.30 -9.32
C VAL A 79 20.44 -3.90 -9.38
N SER A 80 20.32 -5.13 -9.86
CA SER A 80 19.06 -5.88 -9.86
C SER A 80 19.12 -7.04 -8.88
N ASP A 81 18.13 -7.11 -7.99
CA ASP A 81 17.89 -8.27 -7.13
C ASP A 81 16.56 -8.95 -7.48
N THR A 82 16.51 -10.26 -7.24
CA THR A 82 15.37 -11.13 -7.60
C THR A 82 14.04 -10.64 -7.02
N TYR A 83 14.05 -10.13 -5.78
CA TYR A 83 12.85 -9.70 -5.09
C TYR A 83 12.74 -8.18 -4.99
N ILE A 84 13.84 -7.50 -4.68
CA ILE A 84 13.90 -6.03 -4.52
C ILE A 84 13.68 -5.32 -5.86
N GLY A 85 14.04 -5.94 -6.99
CA GLY A 85 14.07 -5.28 -8.30
C GLY A 85 15.29 -4.37 -8.46
N ASN A 86 15.18 -3.35 -9.31
CA ASN A 86 16.29 -2.45 -9.67
C ASN A 86 16.51 -1.36 -8.62
N TYR A 87 17.66 -1.31 -7.97
CA TYR A 87 17.98 -0.30 -6.96
C TYR A 87 19.38 0.25 -7.16
N ILE A 88 19.67 1.43 -6.59
CA ILE A 88 21.02 2.00 -6.55
C ILE A 88 21.60 1.99 -5.14
N SER A 89 20.75 2.05 -4.10
CA SER A 89 21.17 2.03 -2.71
C SER A 89 20.07 1.48 -1.82
N LEU A 90 20.49 0.82 -0.75
CA LEU A 90 19.61 0.29 0.28
C LEU A 90 20.10 0.85 1.62
N TYR A 91 19.17 1.30 2.44
CA TYR A 91 19.48 1.85 3.75
C TYR A 91 18.60 1.25 4.83
N SER A 92 19.11 1.26 6.06
CA SER A 92 18.30 1.28 7.27
C SER A 92 18.33 2.69 7.87
N GLY A 93 17.28 3.11 8.57
CA GLY A 93 17.26 4.45 9.14
C GLY A 93 15.96 4.87 9.79
N TYR A 94 15.96 6.07 10.35
CA TYR A 94 14.85 6.63 11.12
C TYR A 94 14.89 8.16 11.16
N SER A 95 13.79 8.77 11.60
CA SER A 95 13.69 10.20 11.87
C SER A 95 14.49 10.61 13.10
N LEU A 96 15.23 11.73 13.02
CA LEU A 96 15.86 12.35 14.18
C LEU A 96 14.87 13.20 15.00
N ASP A 97 13.67 13.46 14.49
CA ASP A 97 12.56 14.01 15.27
C ASP A 97 11.92 12.87 16.10
N ALA A 98 12.06 12.97 17.43
CA ALA A 98 11.63 11.94 18.37
C ALA A 98 10.12 11.68 18.35
N ASP A 99 9.29 12.72 18.15
CA ASP A 99 7.83 12.59 18.08
C ASP A 99 7.44 11.84 16.80
N ILE A 100 8.00 12.25 15.67
CA ILE A 100 7.76 11.59 14.38
C ILE A 100 8.22 10.13 14.43
N ARG A 101 9.38 9.85 15.03
CA ARG A 101 9.92 8.50 15.14
C ARG A 101 9.02 7.62 16.02
N PHE A 102 8.66 8.09 17.20
CA PHE A 102 7.90 7.31 18.17
C PHE A 102 6.45 7.05 17.74
N HIS A 103 5.80 8.03 17.11
CA HIS A 103 4.39 7.92 16.71
C HIS A 103 4.19 7.44 15.26
N SER A 104 5.26 7.04 14.58
CA SER A 104 5.18 6.38 13.29
C SER A 104 5.01 4.88 13.46
N ALA A 105 4.55 4.20 12.41
CA ALA A 105 4.43 2.74 12.46
C ALA A 105 5.79 2.05 12.71
N SER A 106 6.88 2.70 12.32
CA SER A 106 8.26 2.20 12.35
C SER A 106 9.17 3.41 12.62
N GLY A 107 10.38 3.49 12.05
CA GLY A 107 11.30 4.61 12.30
C GLY A 107 10.91 6.01 11.80
N GLY A 108 9.72 6.23 11.25
CA GLY A 108 9.27 7.56 10.78
C GLY A 108 10.04 8.13 9.59
N LEU A 109 10.86 7.31 8.91
CA LEU A 109 11.77 7.76 7.85
C LEU A 109 11.03 8.41 6.67
N LEU A 110 9.94 7.79 6.21
CA LEU A 110 9.11 8.35 5.13
C LEU A 110 8.53 9.71 5.52
N SER A 111 7.87 9.80 6.68
CA SER A 111 7.24 11.05 7.14
C SER A 111 8.27 12.17 7.24
N GLN A 112 9.41 11.91 7.88
CA GLN A 112 10.46 12.91 8.05
C GLN A 112 11.08 13.34 6.72
N PHE A 113 11.24 12.41 5.77
CA PHE A 113 11.76 12.77 4.45
C PHE A 113 10.76 13.59 3.64
N LEU A 114 9.45 13.34 3.75
CA LEU A 114 8.43 14.20 3.15
C LEU A 114 8.44 15.61 3.76
N VAL A 115 8.58 15.72 5.08
CA VAL A 115 8.73 17.01 5.78
C VAL A 115 9.96 17.75 5.25
N TYR A 116 11.11 17.08 5.15
CA TYR A 116 12.32 17.65 4.55
C TYR A 116 12.08 18.22 3.14
N LEU A 117 11.42 17.45 2.26
CA LEU A 117 11.15 17.89 0.88
C LEU A 117 10.24 19.12 0.81
N LEU A 118 9.27 19.25 1.73
CA LEU A 118 8.40 20.41 1.84
C LEU A 118 9.13 21.62 2.45
N ASP A 119 9.83 21.43 3.57
CA ASP A 119 10.58 22.48 4.27
C ASP A 119 11.62 23.14 3.35
N LYS A 120 12.32 22.32 2.55
CA LYS A 120 13.31 22.79 1.58
C LYS A 120 12.71 23.25 0.25
N ARG A 121 11.38 23.22 0.12
CA ARG A 121 10.63 23.60 -1.10
C ARG A 121 11.12 22.86 -2.35
N ILE A 122 11.51 21.60 -2.19
CA ILE A 122 11.87 20.70 -3.31
C ILE A 122 10.61 20.25 -4.06
N VAL A 123 9.48 20.21 -3.35
CA VAL A 123 8.15 19.90 -3.87
C VAL A 123 7.11 20.84 -3.26
N ASP A 124 6.01 21.05 -3.97
CA ASP A 124 4.91 21.93 -3.57
C ASP A 124 3.81 21.17 -2.81
N GLY A 125 3.83 19.84 -2.86
CA GLY A 125 2.89 19.01 -2.12
C GLY A 125 3.21 17.53 -2.20
N VAL A 126 2.71 16.78 -1.23
CA VAL A 126 2.89 15.32 -1.15
C VAL A 126 1.55 14.65 -0.92
N VAL A 127 1.18 13.72 -1.80
CA VAL A 127 -0.07 12.97 -1.68
C VAL A 127 0.09 11.96 -0.56
N VAL A 128 -0.72 12.08 0.49
CA VAL A 128 -0.67 11.22 1.68
C VAL A 128 -2.08 10.75 2.05
N THR A 129 -2.21 9.95 3.12
CA THR A 129 -3.52 9.45 3.58
C THR A 129 -3.61 9.47 5.10
N SER A 130 -4.62 10.18 5.61
CA SER A 130 -5.02 10.16 7.03
C SER A 130 -6.36 9.46 7.19
N PHE A 131 -6.87 9.40 8.42
CA PHE A 131 -8.30 9.23 8.63
C PHE A 131 -9.01 10.59 8.54
N SER A 132 -10.29 10.58 8.17
CA SER A 132 -11.12 11.79 8.11
C SER A 132 -11.28 12.40 9.50
N GLU A 133 -11.41 13.72 9.56
CA GLU A 133 -11.77 14.41 10.80
C GLU A 133 -13.22 14.10 11.22
N GLU A 134 -14.11 13.84 10.26
CA GLU A 134 -15.53 13.51 10.50
C GLU A 134 -15.73 12.05 10.94
N ASP A 135 -15.07 11.12 10.23
CA ASP A 135 -15.01 9.70 10.60
C ASP A 135 -13.53 9.37 10.81
N LYS A 136 -13.13 9.38 12.08
CA LYS A 136 -11.76 9.13 12.57
C LYS A 136 -11.18 7.77 12.17
N THR A 137 -11.90 7.00 11.38
CA THR A 137 -11.55 5.65 10.96
C THR A 137 -11.76 5.40 9.46
N ARG A 138 -12.25 6.40 8.70
CA ARG A 138 -12.38 6.35 7.24
C ARG A 138 -11.14 6.96 6.59
N PRO A 139 -10.38 6.21 5.77
CA PRO A 139 -9.19 6.75 5.13
C PRO A 139 -9.57 7.80 4.08
N VAL A 140 -8.84 8.91 4.05
CA VAL A 140 -8.97 9.99 3.05
C VAL A 140 -7.58 10.37 2.56
N SER A 141 -7.38 10.35 1.25
CA SER A 141 -6.16 10.84 0.62
C SER A 141 -6.30 12.33 0.26
N TYR A 142 -5.20 13.07 0.41
CA TYR A 142 -5.13 14.50 0.14
C TYR A 142 -3.69 14.92 -0.15
N ILE A 143 -3.49 16.16 -0.63
CA ILE A 143 -2.16 16.72 -0.85
C ILE A 143 -1.73 17.52 0.39
N ALA A 144 -0.80 16.97 1.16
CA ALA A 144 -0.15 17.64 2.28
C ALA A 144 0.84 18.69 1.78
N ARG A 145 0.85 19.87 2.43
CA ARG A 145 1.75 20.99 2.09
C ARG A 145 2.57 21.50 3.26
N THR A 146 2.27 21.01 4.47
CA THR A 146 2.93 21.41 5.72
C THR A 146 3.42 20.19 6.49
N LYS A 147 4.29 20.41 7.47
CA LYS A 147 4.74 19.36 8.41
C LYS A 147 3.55 18.74 9.13
N GLU A 148 2.60 19.57 9.55
CA GLU A 148 1.41 19.18 10.29
C GLU A 148 0.51 18.27 9.46
N ASP A 149 0.34 18.58 8.17
CA ASP A 149 -0.38 17.72 7.23
C ASP A 149 0.29 16.34 7.12
N VAL A 150 1.62 16.29 6.95
CA VAL A 150 2.34 15.01 6.87
C VAL A 150 2.18 14.21 8.17
N ILE A 151 2.28 14.87 9.33
CA ILE A 151 2.12 14.22 10.64
C ILE A 151 0.73 13.63 10.80
N LYS A 152 -0.34 14.32 10.41
CA LYS A 152 -1.71 13.76 10.42
C LYS A 152 -1.84 12.48 9.60
N ALA A 153 -1.03 12.33 8.57
CA ALA A 153 -1.01 11.14 7.73
C ALA A 153 -0.07 10.02 8.21
N ARG A 154 0.66 10.18 9.33
CA ARG A 154 1.56 9.16 9.89
C ARG A 154 0.83 7.87 10.26
N SER A 155 1.60 6.83 10.58
CA SER A 155 1.11 5.48 10.85
C SER A 155 0.51 4.76 9.63
N SER A 156 0.41 3.43 9.75
CA SER A 156 -0.15 2.54 8.73
C SER A 156 -1.69 2.56 8.75
N LYS A 157 -2.31 2.48 7.57
CA LYS A 157 -3.75 2.27 7.41
C LYS A 157 -3.99 0.89 6.82
N TYR A 158 -4.23 -0.11 7.68
CA TYR A 158 -4.54 -1.48 7.25
C TYR A 158 -6.03 -1.64 6.86
N CYS A 159 -6.48 -0.79 5.94
CA CYS A 159 -7.81 -0.83 5.34
C CYS A 159 -7.71 -0.40 3.86
N PRO A 160 -8.73 -0.65 3.03
CA PRO A 160 -8.72 -0.21 1.64
C PRO A 160 -8.57 1.31 1.57
N VAL A 161 -7.68 1.81 0.70
CA VAL A 161 -7.43 3.24 0.46
C VAL A 161 -7.69 3.54 -1.01
N SER A 162 -8.32 4.68 -1.29
CA SER A 162 -8.50 5.20 -2.64
C SER A 162 -7.83 6.55 -2.76
N LEU A 163 -7.18 6.80 -3.90
CA LEU A 163 -6.53 8.07 -4.23
C LEU A 163 -7.36 8.82 -5.29
N ASN A 164 -8.68 8.62 -5.29
CA ASN A 164 -9.58 9.36 -6.17
C ASN A 164 -9.55 10.85 -5.84
N ASN A 165 -9.85 11.66 -6.85
CA ASN A 165 -9.81 13.12 -6.92
C ASN A 165 -8.42 13.77 -6.84
N ILE A 166 -7.38 13.03 -6.46
CA ILE A 166 -6.00 13.53 -6.36
C ILE A 166 -5.48 14.04 -7.70
N VAL A 167 -5.74 13.31 -8.80
CA VAL A 167 -5.21 13.70 -10.11
C VAL A 167 -5.81 15.03 -10.56
N ASN A 168 -7.09 15.27 -10.28
CA ASN A 168 -7.77 16.51 -10.65
C ASN A 168 -7.14 17.71 -9.92
N GLU A 169 -6.82 17.58 -8.62
CA GLU A 169 -6.15 18.64 -7.86
C GLU A 169 -4.72 18.91 -8.38
N ILE A 170 -3.92 17.86 -8.61
CA ILE A 170 -2.55 17.99 -9.13
C ILE A 170 -2.53 18.65 -10.51
N VAL A 171 -3.44 18.25 -11.40
CA VAL A 171 -3.49 18.79 -12.75
C VAL A 171 -3.98 20.24 -12.71
N GLY A 172 -4.93 20.56 -11.83
CA GLY A 172 -5.50 21.90 -11.67
C GLY A 172 -4.56 22.94 -11.05
N THR A 173 -3.50 22.50 -10.36
CA THR A 173 -2.62 23.38 -9.58
C THR A 173 -1.17 23.26 -10.02
N ASP A 174 -0.54 24.39 -10.31
CA ASP A 174 0.89 24.43 -10.64
C ASP A 174 1.76 23.95 -9.48
N GLY A 175 2.73 23.09 -9.77
CA GLY A 175 3.68 22.60 -8.79
C GLY A 175 4.29 21.25 -9.12
N LYS A 176 5.10 20.76 -8.19
CA LYS A 176 5.79 19.47 -8.17
C LYS A 176 5.30 18.64 -7.00
N TYR A 177 4.84 17.43 -7.28
CA TYR A 177 4.18 16.58 -6.29
C TYR A 177 4.86 15.23 -6.12
N ILE A 178 4.89 14.71 -4.88
CA ILE A 178 5.21 13.31 -4.60
C ILE A 178 3.93 12.49 -4.46
N ILE A 179 3.87 11.32 -5.08
CA ILE A 179 2.80 10.36 -4.85
C ILE A 179 3.27 9.35 -3.79
N VAL A 180 2.62 9.31 -2.62
CA VAL A 180 2.85 8.25 -1.63
C VAL A 180 1.75 7.21 -1.73
N GLY A 181 2.11 5.94 -1.80
CA GLY A 181 1.09 4.88 -1.86
C GLY A 181 1.61 3.47 -1.69
N LEU A 182 0.70 2.52 -1.81
CA LEU A 182 1.05 1.10 -1.92
C LEU A 182 1.53 0.80 -3.35
N PRO A 183 2.23 -0.32 -3.59
CA PRO A 183 2.70 -0.68 -4.93
C PRO A 183 1.60 -0.65 -6.01
N CYS A 184 0.39 -1.11 -5.68
CA CYS A 184 -0.75 -1.07 -6.61
C CYS A 184 -1.28 0.34 -6.91
N HIS A 185 -1.08 1.31 -6.01
CA HIS A 185 -1.37 2.72 -6.26
C HIS A 185 -0.36 3.31 -7.24
N ILE A 186 0.93 3.07 -6.99
CA ILE A 186 2.02 3.52 -7.86
C ILE A 186 1.86 2.95 -9.27
N GLN A 187 1.51 1.68 -9.41
CA GLN A 187 1.18 1.06 -10.71
C GLN A 187 0.05 1.81 -11.45
N GLY A 188 -1.00 2.22 -10.73
CA GLY A 188 -2.11 2.99 -11.31
C GLY A 188 -1.68 4.38 -11.80
N PHE A 189 -0.93 5.12 -10.97
CA PHE A 189 -0.43 6.44 -11.35
C PHE A 189 0.59 6.37 -12.48
N ARG A 190 1.52 5.40 -12.47
CA ARG A 190 2.46 5.19 -13.58
C ARG A 190 1.71 4.96 -14.88
N LYS A 191 0.70 4.09 -14.90
CA LYS A 191 -0.17 3.92 -16.08
C LYS A 191 -0.91 5.19 -16.48
N ARG A 192 -1.42 5.97 -15.51
CA ARG A 192 -2.07 7.25 -15.81
C ARG A 192 -1.12 8.22 -16.50
N THR A 193 0.12 8.36 -16.06
CA THR A 193 1.10 9.26 -16.67
C THR A 193 1.52 8.87 -18.09
N LEU A 194 1.30 7.62 -18.52
CA LEU A 194 1.53 7.22 -19.92
C LEU A 194 0.53 7.86 -20.89
N ILE A 195 -0.64 8.27 -20.40
CA ILE A 195 -1.70 8.88 -21.23
C ILE A 195 -2.05 10.31 -20.82
N ASP A 196 -1.33 10.86 -19.84
CA ASP A 196 -1.58 12.18 -19.25
C ASP A 196 -0.26 12.92 -19.04
N LYS A 197 0.14 13.68 -20.08
CA LYS A 197 1.40 14.41 -20.10
C LYS A 197 1.44 15.51 -19.03
N ARG A 198 0.31 16.20 -18.80
CA ARG A 198 0.22 17.27 -17.80
C ARG A 198 0.41 16.70 -16.40
N LEU A 199 -0.20 15.56 -16.07
CA LEU A 199 0.07 14.88 -14.81
C LEU A 199 1.54 14.45 -14.69
N LYS A 200 2.10 13.87 -15.76
CA LYS A 200 3.50 13.41 -15.79
C LYS A 200 4.49 14.54 -15.45
N GLU A 201 4.26 15.74 -15.96
CA GLU A 201 5.13 16.91 -15.72
C GLU A 201 5.01 17.45 -14.29
N ARG A 202 3.89 17.22 -13.61
CA ARG A 202 3.64 17.65 -12.23
C ARG A 202 4.15 16.66 -11.19
N ILE A 203 4.25 15.37 -11.52
CA ILE A 203 4.77 14.37 -10.57
C ILE A 203 6.30 14.41 -10.56
N SER A 204 6.87 14.79 -9.41
CA SER A 204 8.31 14.82 -9.16
C SER A 204 8.86 13.48 -8.68
N GLY A 205 8.03 12.64 -8.06
CA GLY A 205 8.44 11.30 -7.64
C GLY A 205 7.31 10.45 -7.06
N TYR A 206 7.64 9.18 -6.87
CA TYR A 206 6.75 8.12 -6.43
C TYR A 206 7.38 7.41 -5.24
N PHE A 207 6.76 7.51 -4.07
CA PHE A 207 7.21 6.82 -2.87
C PHE A 207 6.25 5.68 -2.53
N ALA A 208 6.80 4.47 -2.37
CA ALA A 208 6.03 3.31 -1.99
C ALA A 208 6.28 2.90 -0.54
N ILE A 209 5.24 2.37 0.12
CA ILE A 209 5.42 1.61 1.36
C ILE A 209 5.34 0.12 1.02
N TYR A 210 6.19 -0.71 1.63
CA TYR A 210 6.16 -2.16 1.42
C TYR A 210 4.77 -2.69 1.75
N CYS A 211 4.26 -3.58 0.90
CA CYS A 211 2.91 -4.09 1.08
C CYS A 211 2.89 -5.61 0.90
N SER A 212 2.58 -6.33 1.99
CA SER A 212 2.28 -7.77 1.91
C SER A 212 0.85 -8.00 1.44
N SER A 213 -0.12 -7.47 2.19
CA SER A 213 -1.54 -7.54 1.89
C SER A 213 -2.27 -6.51 2.72
N ASN A 214 -3.31 -5.90 2.15
CA ASN A 214 -4.19 -5.03 2.90
C ASN A 214 -5.24 -5.86 3.68
N ARG A 215 -6.10 -5.19 4.43
CA ARG A 215 -7.33 -5.76 4.99
C ARG A 215 -8.56 -5.04 4.41
N THR A 216 -9.69 -5.71 4.44
CA THR A 216 -11.01 -5.12 4.17
C THR A 216 -11.46 -4.32 5.38
N PHE A 217 -12.42 -3.42 5.21
CA PHE A 217 -13.04 -2.69 6.32
C PHE A 217 -13.69 -3.62 7.36
N ASN A 218 -14.03 -4.86 6.99
CA ASN A 218 -14.52 -5.87 7.93
C ASN A 218 -13.50 -6.22 9.03
N ALA A 219 -12.19 -6.09 8.77
CA ALA A 219 -11.19 -6.26 9.84
C ALA A 219 -11.37 -5.22 10.95
N GLN A 220 -11.65 -3.98 10.55
CA GLN A 220 -11.85 -2.87 11.47
C GLN A 220 -13.15 -3.05 12.26
N GLU A 221 -14.24 -3.42 11.58
CA GLU A 221 -15.50 -3.77 12.26
C GLU A 221 -15.35 -4.94 13.24
N TYR A 222 -14.57 -5.96 12.86
CA TYR A 222 -14.25 -7.08 13.74
C TYR A 222 -13.48 -6.63 14.99
N LEU A 223 -12.49 -5.75 14.84
CA LEU A 223 -11.73 -5.20 15.97
C LEU A 223 -12.63 -4.37 16.88
N PHE A 224 -13.47 -3.49 16.32
CA PHE A 224 -14.41 -2.68 17.11
C PHE A 224 -15.38 -3.56 17.89
N ARG A 225 -15.93 -4.61 17.27
CA ARG A 225 -16.74 -5.61 17.97
C ARG A 225 -15.95 -6.32 19.08
N LYS A 226 -14.72 -6.79 18.79
CA LYS A 226 -13.87 -7.51 19.75
C LYS A 226 -13.60 -6.67 21.01
N TYR A 227 -13.42 -5.37 20.86
CA TYR A 227 -13.13 -4.45 21.97
C TYR A 227 -14.36 -3.71 22.50
N ASN A 228 -15.56 -4.07 22.05
CA ASN A 228 -16.81 -3.43 22.44
C ASN A 228 -16.80 -1.89 22.23
N VAL A 229 -16.24 -1.45 21.10
CA VAL A 229 -16.15 -0.04 20.71
C VAL A 229 -17.22 0.27 19.66
N ARG A 230 -17.97 1.36 19.85
CA ARG A 230 -18.83 1.94 18.82
C ARG A 230 -18.04 2.94 17.99
N ARG A 231 -18.18 2.87 16.67
CA ARG A 231 -17.47 3.75 15.72
C ARG A 231 -17.66 5.23 16.03
N ASP A 232 -18.89 5.64 16.33
CA ASP A 232 -19.24 7.05 16.60
C ASP A 232 -18.62 7.59 17.89
N ASP A 233 -18.18 6.72 18.80
CA ASP A 233 -17.55 7.10 20.05
C ASP A 233 -16.04 7.34 19.88
N ILE A 234 -15.46 7.04 18.72
CA ILE A 234 -13.99 7.06 18.49
C ILE A 234 -13.51 8.50 18.23
N SER A 235 -12.59 8.97 19.08
CA SER A 235 -11.91 10.26 18.93
C SER A 235 -10.54 10.13 18.25
N TYR A 236 -9.85 9.00 18.42
CA TYR A 236 -8.57 8.71 17.77
C TYR A 236 -8.44 7.21 17.44
N PHE A 237 -7.89 6.91 16.26
CA PHE A 237 -7.66 5.55 15.80
C PHE A 237 -6.35 5.44 15.04
N ALA A 238 -5.49 4.51 15.47
CA ALA A 238 -4.28 4.16 14.77
C ALA A 238 -4.06 2.65 14.80
N TYR A 239 -3.67 2.08 13.66
CA TYR A 239 -3.33 0.65 13.63
C TYR A 239 -1.98 0.35 14.27
N ARG A 240 -1.05 1.31 14.25
CA ARG A 240 0.31 1.21 14.79
C ARG A 240 0.76 2.58 15.30
N ASP A 241 0.91 2.73 16.59
CA ASP A 241 1.39 3.95 17.23
C ASP A 241 2.19 3.59 18.49
N ASN A 242 2.88 4.54 19.11
CA ASN A 242 3.64 4.34 20.35
C ASN A 242 4.77 3.29 20.23
N GLY A 243 5.79 3.60 19.43
CA GLY A 243 7.07 2.87 19.38
C GLY A 243 7.22 1.87 18.22
N CYS A 244 8.22 1.00 18.34
CA CYS A 244 8.62 0.08 17.26
C CYS A 244 7.57 -1.01 17.06
N LEU A 245 7.09 -1.19 15.82
CA LEU A 245 5.85 -1.90 15.47
C LEU A 245 4.59 -1.25 16.05
N GLY A 246 4.66 -0.70 17.25
CA GLY A 246 3.60 0.04 17.88
C GLY A 246 2.40 -0.82 18.26
N ASN A 247 1.36 -0.14 18.69
CA ASN A 247 0.13 -0.68 19.22
C ASN A 247 -1.05 -0.25 18.33
N LEU A 248 -2.08 -1.09 18.28
CA LEU A 248 -3.42 -0.62 17.95
C LEU A 248 -3.85 0.35 19.05
N VAL A 249 -4.22 1.58 18.68
CA VAL A 249 -4.74 2.58 19.60
C VAL A 249 -6.16 2.94 19.17
N ILE A 250 -7.09 2.80 20.10
CA ILE A 250 -8.49 3.24 19.94
C ILE A 250 -8.83 4.10 21.14
N GLU A 251 -9.01 5.40 20.92
CA GLU A 251 -9.48 6.32 21.95
C GLU A 251 -10.94 6.64 21.70
N THR A 252 -11.70 6.63 22.78
CA THR A 252 -13.11 6.98 22.79
C THR A 252 -13.36 7.98 23.90
N TYR A 253 -14.52 8.64 23.88
CA TYR A 253 -14.96 9.48 24.99
C TYR A 253 -15.13 8.71 26.32
N LYS A 254 -15.11 7.37 26.30
CA LYS A 254 -15.28 6.49 27.46
C LYS A 254 -13.97 5.86 27.95
N GLY A 255 -12.88 6.01 27.20
CA GLY A 255 -11.59 5.42 27.55
C GLY A 255 -10.73 5.04 26.35
N ARG A 256 -9.57 4.46 26.65
CA ARG A 256 -8.49 4.14 25.72
C ARG A 256 -8.23 2.64 25.69
N LYS A 257 -8.16 2.07 24.48
CA LYS A 257 -7.74 0.69 24.25
C LYS A 257 -6.41 0.68 23.49
N GLU A 258 -5.46 -0.06 24.04
CA GLU A 258 -4.15 -0.30 23.44
C GLU A 258 -3.88 -1.81 23.38
N GLU A 259 -3.36 -2.31 22.26
CA GLU A 259 -2.91 -3.72 22.10
C GLU A 259 -1.71 -3.79 21.14
N PRO A 260 -0.60 -4.47 21.50
CA PRO A 260 0.57 -4.60 20.64
C PRO A 260 0.27 -5.14 19.26
N TYR A 261 0.91 -4.57 18.22
CA TYR A 261 0.72 -4.99 16.83
C TYR A 261 0.98 -6.49 16.64
N THR A 262 2.00 -7.03 17.31
CA THR A 262 2.35 -8.45 17.31
C THR A 262 1.26 -9.34 17.90
N ASP A 263 0.39 -8.79 18.74
CA ASP A 263 -0.60 -9.56 19.48
C ASP A 263 -1.96 -9.57 18.78
N TYR A 264 -2.33 -8.48 18.10
CA TYR A 264 -3.63 -8.39 17.40
C TYR A 264 -3.53 -8.70 15.91
N TYR A 265 -2.51 -8.19 15.20
CA TYR A 265 -2.51 -8.21 13.73
C TYR A 265 -2.30 -9.61 13.13
N PRO A 266 -1.38 -10.46 13.66
CA PRO A 266 -1.23 -11.84 13.18
C PRO A 266 -2.51 -12.68 13.35
N LYS A 267 -3.34 -12.38 14.36
CA LYS A 267 -4.62 -13.06 14.65
C LYS A 267 -5.71 -12.77 13.60
N LEU A 268 -5.57 -11.69 12.81
CA LEU A 268 -6.46 -11.41 11.67
C LEU A 268 -6.23 -12.36 10.48
N ARG A 269 -5.08 -13.06 10.44
CA ARG A 269 -4.70 -14.07 9.42
C ARG A 269 -5.08 -13.64 8.00
N SER A 270 -5.70 -14.54 7.23
CA SER A 270 -6.22 -14.21 5.90
C SER A 270 -7.71 -13.88 5.89
N PHE A 271 -8.39 -13.84 7.04
CA PHE A 271 -9.84 -13.64 7.13
C PHE A 271 -10.30 -12.37 6.41
N PHE A 272 -9.52 -11.31 6.51
CA PHE A 272 -9.92 -10.02 5.98
C PHE A 272 -9.08 -9.57 4.79
N LYS A 273 -8.34 -10.45 4.11
CA LYS A 273 -7.54 -10.04 2.93
C LYS A 273 -8.46 -9.75 1.73
N PRO A 274 -8.31 -8.61 1.03
CA PRO A 274 -8.93 -8.43 -0.28
C PRO A 274 -8.42 -9.50 -1.25
N ARG A 275 -9.31 -9.99 -2.13
CA ARG A 275 -8.95 -11.08 -3.07
C ARG A 275 -7.76 -10.70 -3.95
N ARG A 276 -7.78 -9.47 -4.49
CA ARG A 276 -6.74 -8.95 -5.37
C ARG A 276 -5.35 -8.91 -4.72
N CYS A 277 -5.25 -8.79 -3.39
CA CYS A 277 -3.95 -8.86 -2.70
C CYS A 277 -3.30 -10.24 -2.79
N LEU A 278 -4.08 -11.31 -2.99
CA LEU A 278 -3.57 -12.68 -3.09
C LEU A 278 -2.87 -12.95 -4.43
N SER A 279 -3.13 -12.15 -5.47
CA SER A 279 -2.51 -12.26 -6.80
C SER A 279 -1.55 -11.11 -7.10
N CYS A 280 -1.29 -10.21 -6.15
CA CYS A 280 -0.29 -9.16 -6.29
C CYS A 280 1.12 -9.73 -6.07
N ILE A 281 2.05 -9.40 -6.98
CA ILE A 281 3.43 -9.90 -6.93
C ILE A 281 4.46 -8.86 -6.49
N ASP A 282 4.02 -7.62 -6.33
CA ASP A 282 4.85 -6.47 -6.03
C ASP A 282 4.80 -6.22 -4.52
N HIS A 283 5.92 -6.49 -3.85
CA HIS A 283 6.05 -6.32 -2.40
C HIS A 283 6.69 -4.98 -2.07
N TYR A 284 7.79 -4.67 -2.74
CA TYR A 284 8.65 -3.53 -2.45
C TYR A 284 8.29 -2.26 -3.24
N GLY A 285 7.35 -2.31 -4.19
CA GLY A 285 7.02 -1.14 -5.01
C GLY A 285 8.04 -0.93 -6.12
N GLU A 286 8.18 -1.90 -7.02
CA GLU A 286 9.22 -1.92 -8.06
C GLU A 286 9.16 -0.76 -9.08
N LEU A 287 8.14 0.10 -9.01
CA LEU A 287 7.95 1.28 -9.86
C LEU A 287 8.03 2.61 -9.09
N ALA A 288 8.36 2.57 -7.79
CA ALA A 288 8.57 3.76 -6.98
C ALA A 288 10.05 4.14 -6.95
N ASP A 289 10.33 5.44 -6.88
CA ASP A 289 11.70 5.96 -6.86
C ASP A 289 12.37 5.75 -5.50
N VAL A 290 11.58 5.76 -4.42
CA VAL A 290 12.00 5.41 -3.06
C VAL A 290 10.93 4.54 -2.40
N CYS A 291 11.34 3.49 -1.71
CA CYS A 291 10.43 2.57 -1.05
C CYS A 291 10.80 2.40 0.42
N PHE A 292 9.82 2.38 1.32
CA PHE A 292 10.03 2.33 2.76
C PHE A 292 9.31 1.14 3.37
N GLY A 293 9.92 0.51 4.35
CA GLY A 293 9.24 -0.52 5.12
C GLY A 293 9.91 -0.79 6.45
N ASP A 294 9.40 -1.80 7.11
CA ASP A 294 9.92 -2.29 8.37
C ASP A 294 11.24 -3.07 8.17
N ILE A 295 12.07 -3.16 9.21
CA ILE A 295 13.20 -4.09 9.29
C ILE A 295 13.24 -4.73 10.69
N HIS A 296 12.51 -5.84 10.87
CA HIS A 296 12.29 -6.47 12.18
C HIS A 296 13.02 -7.81 12.31
N ILE A 297 14.35 -7.77 12.15
CA ILE A 297 15.27 -8.89 12.40
C ILE A 297 16.46 -8.40 13.23
N TYR A 298 17.20 -9.29 13.89
CA TYR A 298 18.41 -8.91 14.61
C TYR A 298 19.46 -8.28 13.65
N PRO A 299 20.19 -7.22 14.06
CA PRO A 299 20.09 -6.51 15.34
C PRO A 299 18.97 -5.45 15.40
N TYR A 300 18.38 -5.07 14.26
CA TYR A 300 17.36 -4.02 14.16
C TYR A 300 16.13 -4.20 15.08
N SER A 301 15.74 -5.44 15.37
CA SER A 301 14.65 -5.76 16.31
C SER A 301 14.94 -5.39 17.77
N GLU A 302 16.19 -5.05 18.11
CA GLU A 302 16.56 -4.53 19.43
C GLU A 302 16.08 -3.09 19.62
N ASP A 303 15.95 -2.31 18.55
CA ASP A 303 15.42 -0.96 18.60
C ASP A 303 13.92 -0.98 18.95
N LYS A 304 13.57 -0.36 20.08
CA LYS A 304 12.19 -0.32 20.60
C LYS A 304 11.42 0.93 20.21
N ILE A 305 12.05 1.89 19.53
CA ILE A 305 11.41 3.13 19.06
C ILE A 305 10.94 2.97 17.61
N GLY A 306 11.81 2.45 16.75
CA GLY A 306 11.49 2.16 15.36
C GLY A 306 12.66 2.42 14.43
N ILE A 307 12.83 1.53 13.46
CA ILE A 307 13.80 1.63 12.37
C ILE A 307 13.18 1.10 11.08
N ASN A 308 13.34 1.87 10.00
CA ASN A 308 12.90 1.50 8.67
C ASN A 308 14.03 0.85 7.87
N SER A 309 13.67 0.05 6.89
CA SER A 309 14.48 -0.14 5.69
C SER A 309 13.98 0.77 4.56
N CYS A 310 14.88 1.10 3.64
CA CYS A 310 14.66 2.00 2.51
C CYS A 310 15.34 1.44 1.25
N ILE A 311 14.62 1.43 0.13
CA ILE A 311 15.14 1.09 -1.20
C ILE A 311 15.12 2.37 -2.05
N VAL A 312 16.27 2.75 -2.61
CA VAL A 312 16.39 3.92 -3.47
C VAL A 312 16.69 3.47 -4.89
N ARG A 313 15.95 3.98 -5.88
CA ARG A 313 16.07 3.57 -7.29
C ARG A 313 16.56 4.68 -8.23
N THR A 314 16.64 5.93 -7.75
CA THR A 314 17.07 7.08 -8.57
C THR A 314 18.11 7.93 -7.82
N SER A 315 19.13 8.41 -8.53
CA SER A 315 20.22 9.17 -7.92
C SER A 315 19.71 10.48 -7.32
N ARG A 316 18.68 11.07 -7.92
CA ARG A 316 18.02 12.27 -7.39
C ARG A 316 17.61 12.08 -5.93
N TYR A 317 16.91 10.99 -5.62
CA TYR A 317 16.45 10.78 -4.25
C TYR A 317 17.53 10.23 -3.33
N LYS A 318 18.56 9.54 -3.84
CA LYS A 318 19.76 9.22 -3.05
C LYS A 318 20.44 10.49 -2.55
N ILE A 319 20.69 11.44 -3.44
CA ILE A 319 21.32 12.73 -3.09
C ILE A 319 20.46 13.50 -2.08
N LEU A 320 19.14 13.56 -2.28
CA LEU A 320 18.23 14.24 -1.36
C LEU A 320 18.18 13.57 0.02
N LEU A 321 18.24 12.24 0.09
CA LEU A 321 18.33 11.51 1.36
C LEU A 321 19.65 11.81 2.10
N GLU A 322 20.77 11.81 1.39
CA GLU A 322 22.08 12.17 1.96
C GLU A 322 22.13 13.65 2.42
N GLN A 323 21.46 14.55 1.70
CA GLN A 323 21.28 15.94 2.15
C GLN A 323 20.42 16.02 3.41
N ALA A 324 19.33 15.26 3.49
CA ALA A 324 18.50 15.19 4.69
C ALA A 324 19.25 14.62 5.91
N VAL A 325 20.20 13.70 5.69
CA VAL A 325 21.13 13.25 6.76
C VAL A 325 22.03 14.39 7.22
N ARG A 326 22.69 15.09 6.28
CA ARG A 326 23.58 16.23 6.60
C ARG A 326 22.85 17.38 7.30
N ASP A 327 21.60 17.61 6.93
CA ASP A 327 20.74 18.65 7.51
C ASP A 327 20.12 18.23 8.86
N GLY A 328 20.43 17.02 9.36
CA GLY A 328 19.97 16.55 10.67
C GLY A 328 18.50 16.15 10.73
N TYR A 329 17.86 15.85 9.60
CA TYR A 329 16.48 15.37 9.58
C TYR A 329 16.38 13.88 9.88
N ILE A 330 17.28 13.06 9.33
CA ILE A 330 17.20 11.60 9.39
C ILE A 330 18.57 10.97 9.66
N TYR A 331 18.56 9.77 10.22
CA TYR A 331 19.72 8.88 10.28
C TYR A 331 19.58 7.80 9.20
N LEU A 332 20.67 7.51 8.49
CA LEU A 332 20.76 6.42 7.51
C LEU A 332 22.07 5.64 7.69
N GLN A 333 21.99 4.34 7.47
CA GLN A 333 23.12 3.42 7.41
C GLN A 333 22.93 2.47 6.22
N ASP A 334 24.00 2.16 5.50
CA ASP A 334 23.97 1.20 4.39
C ASP A 334 23.39 -0.15 4.83
N LEU A 335 22.62 -0.76 3.95
CA LEU A 335 21.98 -2.07 4.15
C LEU A 335 22.33 -2.98 2.98
N ASP A 336 22.64 -4.24 3.24
CA ASP A 336 22.86 -5.21 2.17
C ASP A 336 21.54 -5.87 1.73
N PRO A 337 21.45 -6.33 0.46
CA PRO A 337 20.22 -6.91 -0.07
C PRO A 337 19.81 -8.23 0.60
N TYR A 338 20.77 -9.00 1.14
CA TYR A 338 20.46 -10.25 1.82
C TYR A 338 19.71 -9.97 3.12
N THR A 339 20.22 -9.07 3.96
CA THR A 339 19.57 -8.66 5.22
C THR A 339 18.19 -8.07 4.97
N LEU A 340 18.04 -7.22 3.94
CA LEU A 340 16.73 -6.67 3.56
C LEU A 340 15.73 -7.78 3.20
N ASN A 341 16.13 -8.71 2.31
CA ASN A 341 15.27 -9.81 1.89
C ASN A 341 14.94 -10.78 3.03
N GLU A 342 15.91 -11.09 3.90
CA GLU A 342 15.67 -11.92 5.08
C GLU A 342 14.64 -11.30 6.02
N SER A 343 14.64 -9.97 6.18
CA SER A 343 13.66 -9.26 7.00
C SER A 343 12.21 -9.40 6.48
N GLN A 344 12.04 -9.63 5.18
CA GLN A 344 10.72 -9.73 4.53
C GLN A 344 10.37 -11.13 4.03
N LYS A 345 11.22 -12.14 4.25
CA LYS A 345 11.14 -13.48 3.62
C LYS A 345 9.78 -14.17 3.74
N THR A 346 9.09 -13.96 4.87
CA THR A 346 7.77 -14.54 5.14
C THR A 346 6.71 -14.05 4.15
N MET A 347 6.89 -12.86 3.56
CA MET A 347 5.96 -12.27 2.59
C MET A 347 6.41 -12.41 1.14
N LEU A 348 7.72 -12.55 0.89
CA LEU A 348 8.26 -12.73 -0.46
C LEU A 348 7.77 -14.03 -1.12
N TYR A 349 7.74 -15.15 -0.38
CA TYR A 349 7.27 -16.43 -0.93
C TYR A 349 5.78 -16.41 -1.34
N PRO A 350 4.83 -15.96 -0.50
CA PRO A 350 3.43 -15.83 -0.90
C PRO A 350 3.21 -14.94 -2.13
N LYS A 351 3.98 -13.85 -2.25
CA LYS A 351 3.86 -12.88 -3.35
C LYS A 351 4.21 -13.48 -4.72
N LYS A 352 5.06 -14.50 -4.78
CA LYS A 352 5.39 -15.18 -6.04
C LYS A 352 4.64 -16.52 -6.16
N VAL A 353 4.88 -17.45 -5.24
CA VAL A 353 4.43 -18.85 -5.38
C VAL A 353 2.93 -19.02 -5.12
N LYS A 354 2.41 -18.46 -4.01
CA LYS A 354 0.97 -18.58 -3.69
C LYS A 354 0.12 -17.73 -4.64
N ALA A 355 0.64 -16.58 -5.07
CA ALA A 355 0.02 -15.77 -6.12
C ALA A 355 -0.12 -16.57 -7.43
N LYS A 356 0.94 -17.25 -7.87
CA LYS A 356 0.89 -18.15 -9.04
C LYS A 356 -0.12 -19.28 -8.86
N ALA A 357 -0.16 -19.91 -7.69
CA ALA A 357 -1.12 -20.98 -7.39
C ALA A 357 -2.58 -20.50 -7.55
N LEU A 358 -2.90 -19.33 -7.00
CA LEU A 358 -4.21 -18.71 -7.16
C LEU A 358 -4.52 -18.39 -8.63
N MET A 359 -3.57 -17.81 -9.37
CA MET A 359 -3.75 -17.53 -10.79
C MET A 359 -3.98 -18.81 -11.60
N ASN A 360 -3.29 -19.90 -11.29
CA ASN A 360 -3.50 -21.19 -11.95
C ASN A 360 -4.92 -21.72 -11.69
N ILE A 361 -5.40 -21.66 -10.44
CA ILE A 361 -6.79 -22.02 -10.08
C ILE A 361 -7.78 -21.16 -10.88
N ASP A 362 -7.58 -19.84 -10.90
CA ASP A 362 -8.48 -18.93 -11.61
C ASP A 362 -8.53 -19.22 -13.11
N ARG A 363 -7.40 -19.55 -13.76
CA ARG A 363 -7.39 -19.97 -15.17
C ARG A 363 -8.17 -21.27 -15.41
N ILE A 364 -8.02 -22.26 -14.53
CA ILE A 364 -8.77 -23.53 -14.61
C ILE A 364 -10.28 -23.27 -14.48
N LEU A 365 -10.67 -22.32 -13.64
CA LEU A 365 -12.07 -21.90 -13.45
C LEU A 365 -12.57 -20.93 -14.52
N GLY A 366 -11.81 -20.68 -15.59
CA GLY A 366 -12.20 -19.77 -16.68
C GLY A 366 -12.24 -18.29 -16.30
N ARG A 367 -11.66 -17.90 -15.15
CA ARG A 367 -11.59 -16.50 -14.71
C ARG A 367 -10.42 -15.78 -15.33
N GLN A 368 -10.59 -14.49 -15.59
CA GLN A 368 -9.49 -13.63 -16.01
C GLN A 368 -8.50 -13.46 -14.85
N THR A 369 -7.21 -13.64 -15.14
CA THR A 369 -6.14 -13.38 -14.17
C THR A 369 -5.40 -12.10 -14.50
N VAL A 370 -4.87 -11.46 -13.45
CA VAL A 370 -3.87 -10.40 -13.59
C VAL A 370 -2.67 -10.89 -14.41
N ARG A 371 -2.11 -9.99 -15.24
CA ARG A 371 -0.93 -10.28 -16.06
C ARG A 371 0.28 -9.50 -15.58
N TYR A 372 1.40 -10.20 -15.40
CA TYR A 372 2.69 -9.62 -15.04
C TYR A 372 3.77 -10.33 -15.85
N ASP A 373 4.76 -9.57 -16.30
CA ASP A 373 5.98 -9.97 -17.02
C ASP A 373 7.13 -10.29 -16.05
N ASP A 374 6.85 -11.08 -15.02
CA ASP A 374 7.82 -11.37 -13.96
C ASP A 374 8.43 -12.78 -14.15
N PRO A 375 9.75 -12.89 -14.45
CA PRO A 375 10.39 -14.18 -14.71
C PRO A 375 10.34 -15.14 -13.51
N VAL A 376 10.31 -14.63 -12.28
CA VAL A 376 10.22 -15.46 -11.06
C VAL A 376 8.83 -16.08 -10.99
N LEU A 377 7.79 -15.28 -11.24
CA LEU A 377 6.40 -15.75 -11.30
C LEU A 377 6.20 -16.78 -12.43
N GLU A 378 6.85 -16.60 -13.57
CA GLU A 378 6.80 -17.52 -14.71
C GLU A 378 7.46 -18.86 -14.39
N LYS A 379 8.67 -18.82 -13.82
CA LYS A 379 9.48 -20.02 -13.52
C LYS A 379 9.01 -20.77 -12.26
N CYS A 380 8.36 -20.09 -11.32
CA CYS A 380 7.96 -20.74 -10.07
C CYS A 380 6.91 -21.84 -10.31
N LYS A 381 7.09 -22.97 -9.62
CA LYS A 381 6.20 -24.14 -9.69
C LYS A 381 5.53 -24.36 -8.33
N PRO A 382 4.27 -23.90 -8.15
CA PRO A 382 3.54 -24.14 -6.91
C PRO A 382 3.37 -25.63 -6.64
N LYS A 383 3.55 -26.03 -5.38
CA LYS A 383 3.36 -27.42 -4.91
C LYS A 383 1.94 -27.60 -4.36
N LEU A 384 1.51 -28.84 -4.11
CA LEU A 384 0.18 -29.14 -3.55
C LEU A 384 -0.14 -28.32 -2.29
N LYS A 385 0.85 -28.16 -1.38
CA LYS A 385 0.71 -27.33 -0.18
C LYS A 385 0.33 -25.87 -0.46
N ASP A 386 0.74 -25.31 -1.60
CA ASP A 386 0.44 -23.94 -1.98
C ASP A 386 -1.01 -23.80 -2.43
N TYR A 387 -1.51 -24.77 -3.20
CA TYR A 387 -2.92 -24.85 -3.58
C TYR A 387 -3.83 -25.06 -2.37
N LEU A 388 -3.47 -25.98 -1.46
CA LEU A 388 -4.18 -26.16 -0.18
C LEU A 388 -4.18 -24.89 0.66
N SER A 389 -3.05 -24.17 0.71
CA SER A 389 -2.97 -22.88 1.41
C SER A 389 -3.88 -21.82 0.78
N VAL A 390 -4.03 -21.79 -0.55
CA VAL A 390 -4.96 -20.88 -1.23
C VAL A 390 -6.40 -21.26 -0.93
N PHE A 391 -6.73 -22.55 -0.89
CA PHE A 391 -8.06 -23.03 -0.50
C PHE A 391 -8.42 -22.59 0.92
N ILE A 392 -7.56 -22.86 1.91
CA ILE A 392 -7.73 -22.42 3.31
C ILE A 392 -7.86 -20.90 3.38
N THR A 393 -7.05 -20.17 2.61
CA THR A 393 -7.12 -18.71 2.53
C THR A 393 -8.50 -18.23 2.05
N ASN A 394 -9.10 -18.89 1.06
CA ASN A 394 -10.43 -18.52 0.58
C ASN A 394 -11.54 -18.87 1.59
N ILE A 395 -11.43 -19.97 2.33
CA ILE A 395 -12.35 -20.28 3.44
C ILE A 395 -12.27 -19.19 4.51
N GLN A 396 -11.06 -18.83 4.95
CA GLN A 396 -10.89 -17.75 5.92
C GLN A 396 -11.49 -16.44 5.40
N ARG A 397 -11.24 -16.09 4.13
CA ARG A 397 -11.82 -14.88 3.53
C ARG A 397 -13.35 -14.90 3.51
N PHE A 398 -13.96 -16.05 3.23
CA PHE A 398 -15.40 -16.22 3.31
C PHE A 398 -15.91 -15.98 4.74
N ILE A 399 -15.26 -16.56 5.76
CA ILE A 399 -15.62 -16.30 7.16
C ILE A 399 -15.50 -14.80 7.50
N GLY A 400 -14.41 -14.15 7.12
CA GLY A 400 -14.21 -12.73 7.40
C GLY A 400 -15.18 -11.79 6.67
N SER A 401 -15.78 -12.22 5.55
CA SER A 401 -16.81 -11.45 4.86
C SER A 401 -18.21 -11.60 5.46
N HIS A 402 -18.43 -12.53 6.40
CA HIS A 402 -19.73 -12.80 7.00
C HIS A 402 -19.68 -12.58 8.53
N PRO A 403 -20.16 -11.43 9.04
CA PRO A 403 -20.13 -11.12 10.47
C PRO A 403 -20.76 -12.20 11.37
N SER A 404 -21.78 -12.91 10.90
CA SER A 404 -22.40 -14.03 11.61
C SER A 404 -21.46 -15.20 11.89
N LEU A 405 -20.36 -15.33 11.15
CA LEU A 405 -19.37 -16.41 11.30
C LEU A 405 -18.14 -15.98 12.10
N TRP A 406 -18.05 -14.74 12.55
CA TRP A 406 -16.85 -14.23 13.23
C TRP A 406 -16.57 -14.91 14.58
N PHE A 407 -17.53 -15.60 15.20
CA PHE A 407 -17.27 -16.44 16.37
C PHE A 407 -16.24 -17.56 16.09
N LEU A 408 -16.15 -18.03 14.83
CA LEU A 408 -15.12 -18.99 14.40
C LEU A 408 -13.73 -18.37 14.44
N ILE A 409 -13.62 -17.06 14.17
CA ILE A 409 -12.35 -16.33 14.27
C ILE A 409 -11.93 -16.27 15.74
N ASP A 410 -12.86 -15.93 16.64
CA ASP A 410 -12.63 -15.89 18.08
C ASP A 410 -12.17 -17.25 18.62
N LEU A 411 -12.87 -18.34 18.28
CA LEU A 411 -12.49 -19.72 18.65
C LEU A 411 -11.09 -20.09 18.13
N SER A 412 -10.78 -19.74 16.88
CA SER A 412 -9.48 -20.06 16.26
C SER A 412 -8.28 -19.33 16.90
N ASN A 413 -8.56 -18.27 17.67
CA ASN A 413 -7.58 -17.44 18.36
C ASN A 413 -7.51 -17.72 19.87
N LYS A 414 -8.45 -18.47 20.46
CA LYS A 414 -8.39 -18.91 21.87
C LYS A 414 -7.45 -20.09 22.09
N ASN A 415 -7.26 -20.93 21.08
CA ASN A 415 -6.45 -22.15 21.16
C ASN A 415 -4.95 -21.92 20.89
N ARG A 416 -4.46 -20.69 21.05
CA ARG A 416 -3.09 -20.23 20.83
C ARG A 416 -2.82 -19.02 21.69
#